data_AF-A0A1M7HTE5-F1
#
_entry.id   AF-A0A1M7HTE5-F1
#
_cell.length_a   1.000
_cell.length_b   1.000
_cell.length_c   1.000
_cell.angle_alpha   90.00
_cell.angle_beta   90.00
_cell.angle_gamma   90.00
#
_symmetry.space_group_name_H-M   'P 1'
#
loop_
_entity.id
_entity.type
_entity.pdbx_description
1 polymer ?
#
loop_
_entity_poly.entity_id
_entity_poly.type
_entity_poly.pdbx_seq_one_letter_code
_entity_poly.pdbx_strand_id
1 'polypeptide(L)'
;MSTLLATTSRLQKLHCAACRAPYSAFSLQRVSDCCAQPLAKVAGIQSQDNSMWRYAALLPLLDEANRVTLGEGRTPLLTLPRLAARYGFQDLQLKDEGQNPTGSFKARGLSMAISKAKELGVTGCIIPTAGNAGVAMAAYCARAGMRAVVVMPRHTPEAFKST
;
A
#
# COMPACT_ATOMS: atom_id res chain seq x y z
N MET A 1 -19.47 -26.75 -8.25
CA MET A 1 -19.44 -26.50 -6.80
C MET A 1 -18.55 -25.28 -6.57
N SER A 2 -19.17 -24.12 -6.37
CA SER A 2 -18.48 -22.83 -6.22
C SER A 2 -17.72 -22.82 -4.90
N THR A 3 -16.40 -23.03 -4.94
CA THR A 3 -15.53 -22.78 -3.80
C THR A 3 -15.69 -21.31 -3.44
N LEU A 4 -16.30 -21.02 -2.29
CA LEU A 4 -16.36 -19.67 -1.74
C LEU A 4 -14.92 -19.18 -1.61
N LEU A 5 -14.53 -18.23 -2.47
CA LEU A 5 -13.27 -17.50 -2.33
C LEU A 5 -13.24 -16.93 -0.91
N ALA A 6 -12.35 -17.43 -0.08
CA ALA A 6 -12.16 -16.92 1.27
C ALA A 6 -11.66 -15.47 1.16
N THR A 7 -12.60 -14.53 1.24
CA THR A 7 -12.33 -13.12 0.98
C THR A 7 -12.06 -12.43 2.31
N THR A 8 -10.78 -12.08 2.54
CA THR A 8 -10.28 -11.17 3.60
C THR A 8 -11.06 -9.86 3.66
N SER A 9 -11.32 -9.31 2.48
CA SER A 9 -11.90 -8.00 2.33
C SER A 9 -13.39 -8.00 2.60
N ARG A 10 -13.85 -7.02 3.38
CA ARG A 10 -15.28 -6.77 3.59
C ARG A 10 -15.82 -5.76 2.57
N LEU A 11 -15.06 -5.43 1.52
CA LEU A 11 -15.37 -4.34 0.59
C LEU A 11 -16.59 -4.70 -0.27
N GLN A 12 -17.74 -4.11 0.04
CA GLN A 12 -18.98 -4.30 -0.73
C GLN A 12 -19.34 -3.04 -1.54
N LYS A 13 -19.10 -1.87 -0.95
CA LYS A 13 -19.37 -0.56 -1.53
C LYS A 13 -18.25 0.40 -1.15
N LEU A 14 -18.05 1.39 -2.00
CA LEU A 14 -17.18 2.53 -1.78
C LEU A 14 -18.02 3.81 -1.73
N HIS A 15 -17.48 4.87 -1.14
CA HIS A 15 -18.13 6.16 -1.08
C HIS A 15 -17.18 7.26 -1.57
N CYS A 16 -17.71 8.23 -2.32
CA CYS A 16 -16.99 9.47 -2.61
C CYS A 16 -16.56 10.14 -1.29
N ALA A 17 -15.28 10.48 -1.16
CA ALA A 17 -14.76 11.09 0.06
C ALA A 17 -15.42 12.46 0.37
N ALA A 18 -15.92 13.18 -0.63
CA ALA A 18 -16.60 14.47 -0.46
C ALA A 18 -18.11 14.34 -0.24
N CYS A 19 -18.85 13.83 -1.23
CA CYS A 19 -20.32 13.84 -1.20
C CYS A 19 -20.95 12.53 -0.72
N ARG A 20 -20.14 11.50 -0.41
CA ARG A 20 -20.57 10.18 0.08
C ARG A 20 -21.43 9.35 -0.89
N ALA A 21 -21.59 9.82 -2.14
CA ALA A 21 -22.24 9.06 -3.20
C ALA A 21 -21.67 7.63 -3.28
N PRO A 22 -22.54 6.60 -3.40
CA PRO A 22 -22.11 5.21 -3.38
C PRO A 22 -21.52 4.80 -4.73
N TYR A 23 -20.47 3.98 -4.67
CA TYR A 23 -19.80 3.39 -5.83
C TYR A 23 -19.65 1.88 -5.63
N SER A 24 -19.67 1.14 -6.74
CA SER A 24 -19.35 -0.28 -6.73
C SER A 24 -17.89 -0.49 -6.32
N ALA A 25 -17.65 -1.45 -5.43
CA ALA A 25 -16.32 -1.91 -5.05
C ALA A 25 -15.65 -2.79 -6.14
N PHE A 26 -16.43 -3.28 -7.10
CA PHE A 26 -16.03 -4.24 -8.12
C PHE A 26 -15.76 -3.60 -9.48
N SER A 27 -16.12 -2.31 -9.63
CA SER A 27 -15.86 -1.54 -10.84
C SER A 27 -14.47 -0.94 -10.79
N LEU A 28 -13.69 -1.14 -11.86
CA LEU A 28 -12.38 -0.52 -12.01
C LEU A 28 -12.54 0.97 -12.27
N GLN A 29 -12.09 1.79 -11.32
CA GLN A 29 -12.19 3.24 -11.39
C GLN A 29 -11.07 3.89 -10.56
N ARG A 30 -10.66 5.09 -10.97
CA ARG A 30 -9.55 5.82 -10.33
C ARG A 30 -10.03 6.80 -9.26
N VAL A 31 -11.10 7.54 -9.56
CA VAL A 31 -11.72 8.56 -8.71
C VAL A 31 -13.23 8.53 -8.89
N SER A 32 -13.97 9.24 -8.05
CA SER A 32 -15.42 9.42 -8.20
C SER A 32 -15.75 10.32 -9.40
N ASP A 33 -16.73 9.93 -10.20
CA ASP A 33 -17.21 10.76 -11.33
C ASP A 33 -17.90 12.05 -10.87
N CYS A 34 -18.49 12.05 -9.66
CA CYS A 34 -19.24 13.20 -9.15
C CYS A 34 -18.35 14.36 -8.65
N CYS A 35 -17.18 14.08 -8.09
CA CYS A 35 -16.33 15.10 -7.44
C CYS A 35 -14.84 14.99 -7.77
N ALA A 36 -14.44 14.04 -8.61
CA ALA A 36 -13.04 13.70 -8.88
C ALA A 36 -12.25 13.40 -7.59
N GLN A 37 -12.91 12.82 -6.58
CA GLN A 37 -12.31 12.53 -5.27
C GLN A 37 -12.00 11.04 -5.11
N PRO A 38 -11.06 10.68 -4.22
CA PRO A 38 -10.85 9.29 -3.85
C PRO A 38 -12.12 8.63 -3.32
N LEU A 39 -12.21 7.33 -3.56
CA LEU A 39 -13.27 6.47 -3.04
C LEU A 39 -12.79 5.80 -1.75
N ALA A 40 -13.61 5.87 -0.70
CA ALA A 40 -13.25 5.43 0.64
C ALA A 40 -14.27 4.43 1.21
N LYS A 41 -13.79 3.62 2.16
CA LYS A 41 -14.61 2.78 3.02
C LYS A 41 -14.15 2.94 4.47
N VAL A 42 -15.10 3.07 5.39
CA VAL A 42 -14.86 3.05 6.83
C VAL A 42 -15.42 1.74 7.38
N ALA A 43 -14.62 0.97 8.11
CA ALA A 43 -15.08 -0.17 8.87
C ALA A 43 -14.17 -0.42 10.08
N GLY A 44 -14.70 -1.12 11.08
CA GLY A 44 -13.89 -1.58 12.22
C GLY A 44 -12.83 -2.60 11.78
N ILE A 45 -11.71 -2.62 12.50
CA ILE A 45 -10.57 -3.50 12.23
C ILE A 45 -10.43 -4.47 13.40
N GLN A 46 -10.56 -5.76 13.12
CA GLN A 46 -10.26 -6.85 14.05
C GLN A 46 -9.34 -7.83 13.33
N SER A 47 -8.07 -7.87 13.72
CA SER A 47 -7.08 -8.79 13.15
C SER A 47 -5.90 -8.96 14.10
N GLN A 48 -5.38 -10.19 14.14
CA GLN A 48 -4.16 -10.58 14.86
C GLN A 48 -2.91 -10.50 13.98
N ASP A 49 -3.05 -10.14 12.70
CA ASP A 49 -1.94 -10.00 11.76
C ASP A 49 -1.00 -8.87 12.22
N ASN A 50 0.31 -9.15 12.23
CA ASN A 50 1.37 -8.24 12.62
C ASN A 50 2.09 -7.60 11.42
N SER A 51 1.37 -7.41 10.33
CA SER A 51 1.78 -6.61 9.16
C SER A 51 0.75 -5.51 8.89
N MET A 52 0.88 -4.83 7.75
CA MET A 52 -0.18 -3.94 7.25
C MET A 52 -1.47 -4.69 6.89
N TRP A 53 -1.39 -5.99 6.61
CA TRP A 53 -2.54 -6.81 6.21
C TRP A 53 -3.52 -7.08 7.33
N ARG A 54 -3.22 -6.63 8.55
CA ARG A 54 -4.23 -6.46 9.60
C ARG A 54 -5.43 -5.62 9.17
N TYR A 55 -5.26 -4.77 8.16
CA TYR A 55 -6.31 -3.95 7.57
C TYR A 55 -6.99 -4.60 6.36
N ALA A 56 -6.76 -5.89 6.07
CA ALA A 56 -7.29 -6.58 4.88
C ALA A 56 -8.80 -6.38 4.67
N ALA A 57 -9.60 -6.32 5.74
CA ALA A 57 -11.04 -6.05 5.69
C ALA A 57 -11.43 -4.70 5.06
N LEU A 58 -10.50 -3.73 5.06
CA LEU A 58 -10.63 -2.40 4.46
C LEU A 58 -9.92 -2.28 3.11
N LEU A 59 -8.97 -3.17 2.82
CA LEU A 59 -8.17 -3.12 1.62
C LEU A 59 -8.95 -3.72 0.44
N PRO A 60 -8.74 -3.21 -0.78
CA PRO A 60 -9.48 -3.66 -1.93
C PRO A 60 -8.90 -4.95 -2.53
N LEU A 61 -8.50 -5.97 -1.75
CA LEU A 61 -8.05 -7.27 -2.27
C LEU A 61 -9.15 -8.31 -2.01
N LEU A 62 -9.76 -8.86 -3.05
CA LEU A 62 -10.90 -9.78 -2.91
C LEU A 62 -10.42 -11.21 -2.69
N ASP A 63 -9.50 -11.68 -3.52
CA ASP A 63 -8.89 -13.01 -3.41
C ASP A 63 -7.51 -12.91 -2.74
N GLU A 64 -7.41 -13.50 -1.54
CA GLU A 64 -6.19 -13.49 -0.75
C GLU A 64 -5.02 -14.24 -1.38
N ALA A 65 -5.27 -15.18 -2.32
CA ALA A 65 -4.21 -15.86 -3.06
C ALA A 65 -3.33 -14.88 -3.88
N ASN A 66 -3.86 -13.68 -4.13
CA ASN A 66 -3.16 -12.61 -4.82
C ASN A 66 -2.37 -11.68 -3.88
N ARG A 67 -2.39 -11.92 -2.56
CA ARG A 67 -1.63 -11.12 -1.60
C ARG A 67 -0.12 -11.29 -1.83
N VAL A 68 0.56 -10.18 -2.05
CA VAL A 68 2.01 -10.08 -2.18
C VAL A 68 2.53 -9.26 -1.01
N THR A 69 3.26 -9.90 -0.10
CA THR A 69 3.79 -9.25 1.10
C THR A 69 5.26 -9.61 1.33
N LEU A 70 5.98 -8.68 1.94
CA LEU A 70 7.32 -8.86 2.50
C LEU A 70 7.31 -8.68 4.03
N GLY A 71 6.14 -8.63 4.65
CA GLY A 71 5.98 -8.38 6.09
C GLY A 71 5.91 -6.90 6.47
N GLU A 72 5.72 -6.00 5.51
CA GLU A 72 5.59 -4.56 5.73
C GLU A 72 4.49 -4.21 6.73
N GLY A 73 4.75 -3.21 7.56
CA GLY A 73 3.85 -2.83 8.65
C GLY A 73 4.47 -2.96 10.02
N ARG A 74 3.63 -2.79 11.07
CA ARG A 74 4.01 -2.86 12.49
C ARG A 74 5.30 -2.13 12.89
N THR A 75 5.69 -1.11 12.14
CA THR A 75 6.89 -0.32 12.40
C THR A 75 6.85 0.37 13.78
N PRO A 76 8.00 0.63 14.42
CA PRO A 76 8.05 1.23 15.75
C PRO A 76 7.38 2.60 15.84
N LEU A 77 6.86 2.93 17.02
CA LEU A 77 6.47 4.28 17.41
C LEU A 77 7.38 4.69 18.57
N LEU A 78 8.35 5.55 18.28
CA LEU A 78 9.44 5.89 19.18
C LEU A 78 9.16 7.22 19.88
N THR A 79 9.23 7.25 21.20
CA THR A 79 9.13 8.51 21.96
C THR A 79 10.43 9.30 21.85
N LEU A 80 10.34 10.62 21.64
CA LEU A 80 11.50 11.51 21.41
C LEU A 80 11.66 12.55 22.54
N PRO A 81 11.94 12.15 23.79
CA PRO A 81 11.88 13.06 24.95
C PRO A 81 12.86 14.24 24.87
N ARG A 82 14.08 14.02 24.33
CA ARG A 82 15.09 15.09 24.20
C ARG A 82 14.67 16.15 23.17
N LEU A 83 14.10 15.72 22.05
CA LEU A 83 13.58 16.65 21.04
C LEU A 83 12.32 17.36 21.55
N ALA A 84 11.45 16.64 22.25
CA ALA A 84 10.25 17.21 22.86
C ALA A 84 10.62 18.37 23.79
N ALA A 85 11.55 18.16 24.72
CA ALA A 85 12.04 19.19 25.63
C ALA A 85 12.68 20.38 24.89
N ARG A 86 13.50 20.12 23.87
CA ARG A 86 14.18 21.16 23.10
C ARG A 86 13.21 22.12 22.40
N TYR A 87 12.05 21.64 21.97
CA TYR A 87 11.07 22.41 21.21
C TYR A 87 9.77 22.70 21.97
N GLY A 88 9.70 22.39 23.28
CA GLY A 88 8.55 22.68 24.12
C GLY A 88 7.31 21.80 23.85
N PHE A 89 7.48 20.61 23.26
CA PHE A 89 6.39 19.66 23.08
C PHE A 89 6.19 18.79 24.33
N GLN A 90 4.93 18.53 24.70
CA GLN A 90 4.59 17.62 25.81
C GLN A 90 4.72 16.14 25.43
N ASP A 91 4.29 15.78 24.22
CA ASP A 91 4.44 14.44 23.65
C ASP A 91 4.89 14.55 22.20
N LEU A 92 6.02 13.92 21.88
CA LEU A 92 6.57 13.87 20.54
C LEU A 92 7.01 12.43 20.25
N GLN A 93 6.44 11.89 19.18
CA GLN A 93 6.67 10.52 18.76
C GLN A 93 7.08 10.47 17.29
N LEU A 94 7.93 9.50 16.94
CA LEU A 94 8.33 9.20 15.58
C LEU A 94 7.75 7.85 15.18
N LYS A 95 6.96 7.85 14.10
CA LYS A 95 6.58 6.62 13.41
C LYS A 95 7.68 6.22 12.43
N ASP A 96 8.52 5.27 12.83
CA ASP A 96 9.72 4.91 12.07
C ASP A 96 9.41 3.95 10.91
N GLU A 97 8.89 4.51 9.81
CA GLU A 97 8.59 3.74 8.60
C GLU A 97 9.83 3.32 7.79
N GLY A 98 11.04 3.70 8.23
CA GLY A 98 12.29 3.24 7.64
C GLY A 98 12.51 1.74 7.83
N GLN A 99 11.92 1.17 8.88
CA GLN A 99 12.04 -0.25 9.25
C GLN A 99 11.16 -1.19 8.42
N ASN A 100 10.49 -0.69 7.37
CA ASN A 100 9.80 -1.57 6.43
C ASN A 100 10.81 -2.34 5.55
N PRO A 101 10.41 -3.46 4.93
CA PRO A 101 11.30 -4.35 4.15
C PRO A 101 12.08 -3.66 3.02
N THR A 102 11.60 -2.53 2.50
CA THR A 102 12.23 -1.77 1.41
C THR A 102 12.75 -0.41 1.88
N GLY A 103 13.00 -0.25 3.18
CA GLY A 103 13.59 0.96 3.76
C GLY A 103 12.67 2.19 3.82
N SER A 104 11.37 2.06 3.51
CA SER A 104 10.44 3.20 3.57
C SER A 104 8.97 2.78 3.65
N PHE A 105 8.10 3.74 3.97
CA PHE A 105 6.64 3.56 3.98
C PHE A 105 6.06 3.10 2.63
N LYS A 106 6.78 3.28 1.52
CA LYS A 106 6.34 2.88 0.17
C LYS A 106 6.06 1.38 0.09
N ALA A 107 6.71 0.57 0.93
CA ALA A 107 6.45 -0.86 1.05
C ALA A 107 4.95 -1.16 1.22
N ARG A 108 4.25 -0.39 2.07
CA ARG A 108 2.82 -0.59 2.35
C ARG A 108 1.95 -0.40 1.11
N GLY A 109 2.15 0.73 0.42
CA GLY A 109 1.38 1.05 -0.77
C GLY A 109 1.64 0.06 -1.89
N LEU A 110 2.91 -0.29 -2.12
CA LEU A 110 3.30 -1.18 -3.21
C LEU A 110 2.92 -2.63 -2.95
N SER A 111 2.94 -3.09 -1.70
CA SER A 111 2.36 -4.38 -1.30
C SER A 111 0.91 -4.52 -1.79
N MET A 112 0.05 -3.55 -1.44
CA MET A 112 -1.34 -3.57 -1.89
C MET A 112 -1.49 -3.37 -3.40
N ALA A 113 -0.77 -2.42 -3.99
CA ALA A 113 -0.88 -2.10 -5.42
C ALA A 113 -0.48 -3.30 -6.30
N ILE A 114 0.62 -3.97 -5.99
CA ILE A 114 1.08 -5.16 -6.72
C ILE A 114 0.16 -6.35 -6.46
N SER A 115 -0.35 -6.53 -5.24
CA SER A 115 -1.36 -7.56 -4.95
C SER A 115 -2.62 -7.39 -5.81
N LYS A 116 -3.13 -6.15 -5.91
CA LYS A 116 -4.27 -5.85 -6.78
C LYS A 116 -3.92 -6.04 -8.25
N ALA A 117 -2.74 -5.61 -8.70
CA ALA A 117 -2.31 -5.80 -10.09
C ALA A 117 -2.28 -7.30 -10.45
N LYS A 118 -1.74 -8.14 -9.57
CA LYS A 118 -1.75 -9.60 -9.71
C LYS A 118 -3.18 -10.16 -9.78
N GLU A 119 -4.08 -9.71 -8.90
CA GLU A 119 -5.50 -10.12 -8.92
C GLU A 119 -6.21 -9.74 -10.23
N LEU A 120 -5.83 -8.61 -10.83
CA LEU A 120 -6.36 -8.17 -12.12
C LEU A 120 -5.70 -8.86 -13.33
N GLY A 121 -4.80 -9.82 -13.12
CA GLY A 121 -4.10 -10.55 -14.18
C GLY A 121 -3.02 -9.72 -14.89
N VAL A 122 -2.56 -8.62 -14.28
CA VAL A 122 -1.48 -7.79 -14.84
C VAL A 122 -0.16 -8.55 -14.73
N THR A 123 0.65 -8.53 -15.80
CA THR A 123 1.93 -9.25 -15.86
C THR A 123 3.16 -8.37 -15.59
N GLY A 124 2.98 -7.04 -15.52
CA GLY A 124 4.06 -6.13 -15.19
C GLY A 124 3.60 -4.71 -14.85
N CYS A 125 4.49 -3.97 -14.18
CA CYS A 125 4.24 -2.59 -13.73
C CYS A 125 5.38 -1.66 -14.15
N ILE A 126 5.03 -0.40 -14.39
CA ILE A 126 5.95 0.68 -14.74
C ILE A 126 5.78 1.87 -13.79
N ILE A 127 6.87 2.50 -13.38
CA ILE A 127 6.84 3.69 -12.52
C ILE A 127 7.93 4.70 -12.91
N PRO A 128 7.61 6.00 -13.08
CA PRO A 128 8.59 7.04 -13.35
C PRO A 128 9.14 7.62 -12.04
N THR A 129 10.21 7.03 -11.50
CA THR A 129 10.85 7.51 -10.26
C THR A 129 12.29 6.99 -10.14
N ALA A 130 13.14 7.77 -9.48
CA ALA A 130 14.51 7.42 -9.11
C ALA A 130 14.67 7.16 -7.60
N GLY A 131 13.56 6.86 -6.88
CA GLY A 131 13.57 6.78 -5.42
C GLY A 131 12.83 5.57 -4.87
N ASN A 132 12.51 5.63 -3.57
CA ASN A 132 11.98 4.52 -2.78
C ASN A 132 10.76 3.81 -3.37
N ALA A 133 9.92 4.50 -4.15
CA ALA A 133 8.76 3.87 -4.79
C ALA A 133 9.17 2.91 -5.91
N GLY A 134 10.24 3.21 -6.65
CA GLY A 134 10.80 2.34 -7.70
C GLY A 134 11.42 1.08 -7.09
N VAL A 135 12.23 1.27 -6.04
CA VAL A 135 12.83 0.17 -5.26
C VAL A 135 11.74 -0.74 -4.68
N ALA A 136 10.73 -0.15 -4.04
CA ALA A 136 9.61 -0.92 -3.50
C ALA A 136 8.86 -1.66 -4.63
N MET A 137 8.47 -0.98 -5.70
CA MET A 137 7.74 -1.62 -6.81
C MET A 137 8.53 -2.80 -7.38
N ALA A 138 9.83 -2.63 -7.64
CA ALA A 138 10.70 -3.68 -8.14
C ALA A 138 10.72 -4.90 -7.20
N ALA A 139 10.89 -4.68 -5.89
CA ALA A 139 10.91 -5.75 -4.89
C ALA A 139 9.58 -6.53 -4.83
N TYR A 140 8.43 -5.85 -4.81
CA TYR A 140 7.12 -6.52 -4.80
C TYR A 140 6.78 -7.18 -6.14
N CYS A 141 7.14 -6.58 -7.28
CA CYS A 141 7.00 -7.23 -8.58
C CYS A 141 7.84 -8.51 -8.66
N ALA A 142 9.10 -8.49 -8.21
CA ALA A 142 9.95 -9.67 -8.15
C ALA A 142 9.33 -10.76 -7.27
N ARG A 143 8.82 -10.40 -6.09
CA ARG A 143 8.10 -11.33 -5.19
C ARG A 143 6.85 -11.93 -5.83
N ALA A 144 6.16 -11.17 -6.68
CA ALA A 144 4.94 -11.56 -7.38
C ALA A 144 5.19 -12.33 -8.70
N GLY A 145 6.44 -12.43 -9.16
CA GLY A 145 6.76 -12.97 -10.49
C GLY A 145 6.32 -12.06 -11.65
N MET A 146 6.23 -10.75 -11.42
CA MET A 146 5.80 -9.75 -12.40
C MET A 146 6.99 -8.95 -12.94
N ARG A 147 6.89 -8.49 -14.20
CA ARG A 147 7.90 -7.58 -14.78
C ARG A 147 7.85 -6.21 -14.11
N ALA A 148 9.00 -5.65 -13.77
CA ALA A 148 9.14 -4.27 -13.28
C ALA A 148 9.90 -3.41 -14.29
N VAL A 149 9.41 -2.20 -14.54
CA VAL A 149 10.12 -1.17 -15.33
C VAL A 149 10.17 0.12 -14.51
N VAL A 150 11.37 0.51 -14.07
CA VAL A 150 11.58 1.77 -13.36
C VAL A 150 12.20 2.76 -14.34
N VAL A 151 11.48 3.85 -14.63
CA VAL A 151 11.95 4.90 -15.54
C VAL A 151 12.52 6.04 -14.71
N MET A 152 13.78 6.38 -14.96
CA MET A 152 14.52 7.42 -14.22
C MET A 152 15.37 8.28 -15.17
N PRO A 153 15.68 9.54 -14.79
CA PRO A 153 16.58 10.38 -15.57
C PRO A 153 17.98 9.77 -15.75
N ARG A 154 18.65 10.08 -16.86
CA ARG A 154 20.01 9.58 -17.16
C ARG A 154 21.02 9.92 -16.05
N HIS A 155 20.86 11.07 -15.39
CA HIS A 155 21.74 11.58 -14.35
C HIS A 155 21.42 11.05 -12.95
N THR A 156 20.48 10.09 -12.80
CA THR A 156 20.25 9.42 -11.52
C THR A 156 21.55 8.75 -11.03
N PRO A 157 21.90 8.82 -9.73
CA PRO A 157 23.08 8.14 -9.20
C PRO A 157 23.05 6.63 -9.44
N GLU A 158 24.22 6.02 -9.70
CA GLU A 158 24.33 4.59 -10.03
C GLU A 158 23.76 3.67 -8.94
N ALA A 159 23.85 4.06 -7.67
CA ALA A 159 23.27 3.32 -6.56
C ALA A 159 21.77 3.04 -6.71
N PHE A 160 21.03 3.84 -7.50
CA PHE A 160 19.61 3.65 -7.77
C PHE A 160 19.32 2.92 -9.10
N LYS A 161 20.34 2.65 -9.93
CA LYS A 161 20.19 1.99 -11.23
C LYS A 161 20.47 0.49 -11.18
N SER A 162 21.37 0.06 -10.31
CA SER A 162 21.90 -1.32 -10.26
C SER A 162 21.11 -2.26 -9.33
N THR A 163 19.82 -1.98 -9.08
CA THR A 163 18.98 -2.77 -8.15
C THR A 163 18.25 -3.90 -8.84
#